data_AF-A0A022FQM9-F1
#
_entry.id   AF-A0A022FQM9-F1
#
_cell.length_a   1.000
_cell.length_b   1.000
_cell.length_c   1.000
_cell.angle_alpha   90.00
_cell.angle_beta   90.00
_cell.angle_gamma   90.00
#
_symmetry.space_group_name_H-M   'P 1'
#
loop_
_entity.id
_entity.type
_entity.pdbx_description
1 polymer ?
#
loop_
_entity_poly.entity_id
_entity_poly.type
_entity_poly.pdbx_seq_one_letter_code
_entity_poly.pdbx_strand_id
1 'polypeptide(L)'
;MAGMKSAVPPSPPPVQPVSAPSATPACERCLALAADPRRREPPSCLALRGTVPLVSQSAAGVPYSMLSFACRDCGTVWRLYDRANELFVSWVPERPLVR
;
A
#
# COMPACT_ATOMS: atom_id res chain seq x y z
N MET A 1 -63.58 -10.50 7.60
CA MET A 1 -62.17 -10.73 7.21
C MET A 1 -61.41 -9.43 7.42
N ALA A 2 -60.53 -9.35 8.42
CA ALA A 2 -59.69 -8.18 8.67
C ALA A 2 -58.55 -8.55 9.64
N GLY A 3 -57.35 -8.04 9.37
CA GLY A 3 -56.34 -7.83 10.42
C GLY A 3 -55.09 -8.70 10.38
N MET A 4 -54.32 -8.62 9.29
CA MET A 4 -52.90 -8.98 9.24
C MET A 4 -52.10 -8.36 10.40
N LYS A 5 -51.39 -9.18 11.17
CA LYS A 5 -50.35 -8.72 12.12
C LYS A 5 -49.06 -9.46 11.77
N SER A 6 -48.30 -8.90 10.84
CA SER A 6 -46.95 -9.37 10.52
C SER A 6 -45.97 -8.64 11.43
N ALA A 7 -45.34 -9.38 12.33
CA ALA A 7 -44.31 -8.89 13.23
C ALA A 7 -42.98 -8.74 12.46
N VAL A 8 -42.43 -7.52 12.43
CA VAL A 8 -41.10 -7.26 11.88
C VAL A 8 -40.08 -7.40 13.03
N PRO A 9 -39.03 -8.24 12.90
CA PRO A 9 -37.98 -8.31 13.92
C PRO A 9 -37.12 -7.02 13.92
N PRO A 10 -36.53 -6.64 15.07
CA PRO A 10 -35.72 -5.43 15.18
C PRO A 10 -34.40 -5.57 14.41
N SER A 11 -34.07 -4.54 13.62
CA SER A 11 -32.81 -4.41 12.89
C SER A 11 -31.59 -4.42 13.83
N PRO A 12 -30.46 -5.04 13.45
CA PRO A 12 -29.23 -4.96 14.22
C PRO A 12 -28.65 -3.53 14.24
N PRO A 13 -27.85 -3.17 15.27
CA PRO A 13 -27.24 -1.85 15.37
C PRO A 13 -26.25 -1.59 14.23
N PRO A 14 -26.02 -0.32 13.85
CA PRO A 14 -25.07 0.03 12.81
C PRO A 14 -23.67 -0.41 13.21
N VAL A 15 -23.08 -1.28 12.39
CA VAL A 15 -21.68 -1.69 12.47
C VAL A 15 -20.84 -0.42 12.34
N GLN A 16 -20.18 -0.02 13.41
CA GLN A 16 -19.28 1.12 13.39
C GLN A 16 -18.20 0.86 12.31
N PRO A 17 -17.91 1.82 11.42
CA PRO A 17 -16.79 1.67 10.51
C PRO A 17 -15.52 1.57 11.35
N VAL A 18 -14.84 0.43 11.24
CA VAL A 18 -13.52 0.19 11.80
C VAL A 18 -12.66 1.39 11.41
N SER A 19 -12.27 2.20 12.39
CA SER A 19 -11.46 3.38 12.18
C SER A 19 -10.21 2.96 11.41
N ALA A 20 -10.09 3.40 10.16
CA ALA A 20 -8.87 3.25 9.41
C ALA A 20 -7.74 3.82 10.29
N PRO A 21 -6.62 3.11 10.49
CA PRO A 21 -5.53 3.64 11.30
C PRO A 21 -5.15 5.00 10.73
N SER A 22 -5.17 6.02 11.59
CA SER A 22 -4.88 7.41 11.24
C SER A 22 -3.69 7.45 10.30
N ALA A 23 -3.92 7.95 9.08
CA ALA A 23 -2.88 7.99 8.06
C ALA A 23 -1.80 8.97 8.53
N THR A 24 -0.71 8.43 9.10
CA THR A 24 0.45 9.24 9.49
C THR A 24 0.95 9.96 8.24
N PRO A 25 1.13 11.29 8.27
CA PRO A 25 1.60 12.03 7.11
C PRO A 25 2.97 11.52 6.68
N ALA A 26 3.19 11.46 5.36
CA ALA A 26 4.45 11.02 4.80
C ALA A 26 5.52 12.11 5.00
N CYS A 27 6.73 11.70 5.37
CA CYS A 27 7.85 12.66 5.48
C CYS A 27 8.25 13.21 4.10
N GLU A 28 8.94 14.35 4.09
CA GLU A 28 9.39 15.03 2.87
C GLU A 28 10.17 14.11 1.92
N ARG A 29 10.99 13.19 2.45
CA ARG A 29 11.74 12.21 1.65
C ARG A 29 10.83 11.19 0.95
N CYS A 30 9.77 10.76 1.61
CA CYS A 30 8.76 9.88 1.01
C CYS A 30 7.93 10.64 -0.03
N LEU A 31 7.62 11.91 0.20
CA LEU A 31 6.95 12.75 -0.79
C LEU A 31 7.82 13.02 -2.02
N ALA A 32 9.12 13.28 -1.82
CA ALA A 32 10.10 13.41 -2.91
C ALA A 32 10.25 12.09 -3.68
N LEU A 33 10.14 10.93 -3.01
CA LEU A 33 10.04 9.64 -3.68
C LEU A 33 8.80 9.48 -4.54
N ALA A 34 7.65 9.91 -4.06
CA ALA A 34 6.45 9.88 -4.90
C ALA A 34 6.58 10.81 -6.12
N ALA A 35 7.34 11.92 -6.01
CA ALA A 35 7.60 12.82 -7.13
C ALA A 35 8.57 12.24 -8.17
N ASP A 36 9.56 11.45 -7.74
CA ASP A 36 10.46 10.68 -8.64
C ASP A 36 10.47 9.18 -8.25
N PRO A 37 9.51 8.40 -8.77
CA PRO A 37 9.37 6.99 -8.42
C PRO A 37 10.27 6.06 -9.26
N ARG A 38 11.17 6.61 -10.09
CA ARG A 38 11.98 5.82 -11.05
C ARG A 38 13.46 5.70 -10.66
N ARG A 39 13.90 6.38 -9.61
CA ARG A 39 15.28 6.27 -9.14
C ARG A 39 15.63 4.86 -8.65
N ARG A 40 16.87 4.43 -8.91
CA ARG A 40 17.37 3.12 -8.46
C ARG A 40 17.81 3.11 -7.00
N GLU A 41 18.34 4.23 -6.52
CA GLU A 41 18.87 4.30 -5.16
C GLU A 41 17.74 4.54 -4.14
N PRO A 42 17.62 3.69 -3.10
CA PRO A 42 16.70 3.93 -2.00
C PRO A 42 17.17 5.16 -1.18
N PRO A 43 16.26 6.06 -0.75
CA PRO A 43 16.58 7.10 0.20
C PRO A 43 17.15 6.51 1.48
N SER A 44 18.05 7.26 2.13
CA SER A 44 18.68 6.86 3.39
C SER A 44 17.70 6.60 4.55
N CYS A 45 16.47 7.13 4.48
CA CYS A 45 15.43 6.85 5.45
C CYS A 45 14.74 5.48 5.25
N LEU A 46 14.84 4.89 4.07
CA LEU A 46 14.24 3.59 3.78
C LEU A 46 15.15 2.46 4.25
N ALA A 47 14.62 1.60 5.11
CA ALA A 47 15.24 0.35 5.53
C ALA A 47 14.57 -0.82 4.83
N LEU A 48 15.37 -1.76 4.30
CA LEU A 48 14.85 -2.97 3.68
C LEU A 48 14.11 -3.84 4.71
N ARG A 49 12.92 -4.34 4.35
CA ARG A 49 12.16 -5.31 5.13
C ARG A 49 12.35 -6.70 4.54
N GLY A 50 13.04 -7.57 5.28
CA GLY A 50 13.44 -8.90 4.82
C GLY A 50 14.79 -8.87 4.10
N THR A 51 15.24 -10.04 3.65
CA THR A 51 16.58 -10.21 3.08
C THR A 51 16.59 -10.81 1.68
N VAL A 52 15.43 -11.26 1.17
CA VAL A 52 15.33 -11.95 -0.12
C VAL A 52 14.32 -11.23 -1.02
N PRO A 53 14.70 -10.86 -2.26
CA PRO A 53 13.76 -10.33 -3.24
C PRO A 53 12.71 -11.39 -3.59
N LEU A 54 11.44 -10.98 -3.60
CA LEU A 54 10.38 -11.81 -4.13
C LEU A 54 10.45 -11.75 -5.66
N VAL A 55 10.60 -12.90 -6.31
CA VAL A 55 10.57 -13.00 -7.78
C VAL A 55 9.22 -13.55 -8.22
N SER A 56 8.59 -12.88 -9.18
CA SER A 56 7.28 -13.27 -9.71
C SER A 56 7.14 -12.83 -11.17
N GLN A 57 5.98 -13.11 -11.79
CA GLN A 57 5.66 -12.73 -13.17
C GLN A 57 4.35 -11.94 -13.20
N SER A 58 4.27 -10.94 -14.06
CA SER A 58 3.04 -10.18 -14.29
C SER A 58 2.02 -11.01 -15.07
N ALA A 59 0.77 -10.53 -15.18
CA ALA A 59 -0.25 -11.19 -15.99
C ALA A 59 0.14 -11.33 -17.48
N ALA A 60 1.06 -10.48 -17.97
CA ALA A 60 1.61 -10.54 -19.32
C ALA A 60 2.84 -11.47 -19.43
N GLY A 61 3.18 -12.23 -18.38
CA GLY A 61 4.34 -13.12 -18.35
C GLY A 61 5.69 -12.40 -18.17
N VAL A 62 5.70 -11.11 -17.85
CA VAL A 62 6.95 -10.35 -17.66
C VAL A 62 7.49 -10.61 -16.25
N PRO A 63 8.72 -11.18 -16.11
CA PRO A 63 9.31 -11.41 -14.80
C PRO A 63 9.69 -10.10 -14.12
N TYR A 64 9.52 -10.08 -12.80
CA TYR A 64 9.90 -8.97 -11.96
C TYR A 64 10.40 -9.45 -10.60
N SER A 65 11.30 -8.66 -10.01
CA SER A 65 11.65 -8.78 -8.60
C SER A 65 10.98 -7.66 -7.80
N MET A 66 10.65 -7.96 -6.54
CA MET A 66 10.05 -7.02 -5.62
C MET A 66 10.80 -7.05 -4.29
N LEU A 67 11.20 -5.87 -3.83
CA LEU A 67 11.74 -5.62 -2.50
C LEU A 67 10.79 -4.72 -1.72
N SER A 68 10.67 -4.95 -0.41
CA SER A 68 9.85 -4.12 0.48
C SER A 68 10.75 -3.29 1.39
N PHE A 69 10.40 -2.02 1.59
CA PHE A 69 11.13 -1.09 2.45
C PHE A 69 10.17 -0.40 3.41
N ALA A 70 10.64 -0.06 4.61
CA ALA A 70 9.93 0.81 5.53
C ALA A 70 10.76 2.07 5.80
N CYS A 71 10.10 3.22 5.73
CA CYS A 71 10.71 4.47 6.16
C CYS A 71 10.87 4.48 7.68
N ARG A 72 12.09 4.72 8.17
CA ARG A 72 12.39 4.84 9.60
C ARG A 72 11.80 6.11 10.23
N ASP A 73 11.57 7.14 9.41
CA ASP A 73 11.11 8.45 9.89
C ASP A 73 9.57 8.48 10.05
N CYS A 74 8.80 8.02 9.05
CA CYS A 74 7.33 8.11 9.04
C CYS A 74 6.60 6.76 8.95
N GLY A 75 7.33 5.63 8.91
CA GLY A 75 6.74 4.30 8.85
C GLY A 75 6.09 3.92 7.51
N THR A 76 6.13 4.80 6.50
CA THR A 76 5.60 4.50 5.17
C THR A 76 6.30 3.27 4.57
N VAL A 77 5.50 2.31 4.13
CA VAL A 77 5.99 1.11 3.46
C VAL A 77 5.99 1.31 1.96
N TRP A 78 7.09 0.93 1.32
CA TRP A 78 7.34 1.04 -0.10
C TRP A 78 7.66 -0.31 -0.71
N ARG A 79 7.19 -0.55 -1.92
CA ARG A 79 7.58 -1.68 -2.75
C ARG A 79 8.40 -1.16 -3.92
N LEU A 80 9.60 -1.71 -4.09
CA LEU A 80 10.45 -1.50 -5.25
C LEU A 80 10.23 -2.64 -6.22
N TYR A 81 9.78 -2.34 -7.42
CA TYR A 81 9.65 -3.29 -8.51
C TYR A 81 10.77 -3.07 -9.51
N ASP A 82 11.45 -4.16 -9.88
CA ASP A 82 12.41 -4.20 -10.97
C ASP A 82 11.93 -5.23 -11.99
N ARG A 83 11.50 -4.77 -13.17
CA ARG A 83 10.88 -5.58 -14.22
C ARG A 83 11.89 -5.78 -15.35
N ALA A 84 12.04 -7.01 -15.84
CA ALA A 84 13.10 -7.33 -16.82
C ALA A 84 13.04 -6.54 -18.13
N ASN A 85 11.85 -6.08 -18.53
CA ASN A 85 11.65 -5.32 -19.77
C ASN A 85 11.57 -3.80 -19.56
N GLU A 86 11.78 -3.31 -18.33
CA GLU A 86 11.76 -1.88 -18.04
C GLU A 86 13.19 -1.35 -17.79
N LEU A 87 13.49 -0.18 -18.35
CA LEU A 87 14.79 0.49 -18.16
C LEU A 87 14.94 1.08 -16.75
N PHE A 88 13.82 1.28 -16.08
CA PHE A 88 13.71 1.92 -14.77
C PHE A 88 13.06 0.97 -13.77
N VAL A 89 13.40 1.17 -12.51
CA VAL A 89 12.66 0.56 -11.41
C VAL A 89 11.39 1.39 -11.12
N SER A 90 10.48 0.82 -10.34
CA SER A 90 9.25 1.51 -9.93
C SER A 90 9.02 1.39 -8.44
N TRP A 91 8.99 2.53 -7.75
CA TRP A 91 8.63 2.65 -6.35
C TRP A 91 7.14 2.90 -6.20
N VAL A 92 6.46 2.03 -5.44
CA VAL A 92 5.02 2.13 -5.18
C VAL A 92 4.79 2.10 -3.67
N PRO A 93 4.11 3.09 -3.08
CA PRO A 93 3.81 3.04 -1.66
C PRO A 93 2.70 2.01 -1.41
N GLU A 94 2.80 1.25 -0.32
CA GLU A 94 1.81 0.23 0.03
C GLU A 94 0.43 0.85 0.32
N ARG A 95 0.41 2.10 0.78
CA ARG A 95 -0.79 2.90 1.02
C ARG A 95 -0.63 4.27 0.37
N PRO A 96 -1.73 4.93 -0.07
CA PRO A 96 -1.67 6.30 -0.57
C PRO A 96 -0.97 7.22 0.44
N LEU A 97 -0.05 8.05 -0.06
CA LEU A 97 0.62 9.02 0.80
C LEU A 97 -0.33 10.17 1.10
N VAL A 98 -0.48 10.47 2.39
CA VAL A 98 -1.17 11.68 2.85
C VAL A 98 -0.09 12.71 3.18
N ARG A 99 -0.32 13.96 2.78
CA ARG A 99 0.55 15.09 3.12
C ARG A 99 0.20 15.64 4.49
#